data_AF-A0A085WSU1-F1
#
_entry.id   AF-A0A085WSU1-F1
#
_cell.length_a   1.000
_cell.length_b   1.000
_cell.length_c   1.000
_cell.angle_alpha   90.00
_cell.angle_beta   90.00
_cell.angle_gamma   90.00
#
_symmetry.space_group_name_H-M   'P 1'
#
loop_
_entity.id
_entity.type
_entity.pdbx_description
1 polymer ?
#
loop_
_entity_poly.entity_id
_entity_poly.type
_entity_poly.pdbx_seq_one_letter_code
_entity_poly.pdbx_strand_id
1 'polypeptide(L)'
;MSREESSMPRAFFVTGNQYKAEEVARLLSGIDVVWRKLALPGHEPADDAQGPIDLGALAKRKVLAAYQVLGAPCFVETTALELDSGVTLTGARFKKQWLAQGERAFLDTHGGNRGRARVAVAFSENGHPGHVALFEGSMAGTLLTEPRGEGGYGWDRAWLPDGYERTLGEMAQHKFFLNMRHRPYLELADRLREQSAGGAYEAHVTIAARSEDEFQRFRAFCGAAGVKCIFIELGQGEARFQPMTASYHHGPLKQAQEEVQAFARALAVEGFDVTRLKIEALGANKDIPSDDATARAQPANYFEFHVKVTLPAEGADVEALRARCERYGAHLSRNARKVRADGGAERFVTLRVKGLGRANAEARFSAVLRDLAETGLPLSYPLREYTVYDSNHALDRGWGEVRS
;
A
#
# COMPACT_ATOMS: atom_id res chain seq x y z
N MET A 1 0.23 31.61 38.69
CA MET A 1 -0.37 30.34 38.21
C MET A 1 -1.07 30.62 36.91
N SER A 2 -0.35 30.52 35.80
CA SER A 2 -0.88 30.62 34.45
C SER A 2 -1.75 29.40 34.18
N ARG A 3 -3.03 29.62 33.83
CA ARG A 3 -3.88 28.59 33.23
C ARG A 3 -3.23 28.21 31.90
N GLU A 4 -2.79 26.96 31.75
CA GLU A 4 -2.52 26.40 30.44
C GLU A 4 -3.82 26.46 29.64
N GLU A 5 -3.86 27.31 28.61
CA GLU A 5 -4.86 27.19 27.57
C GLU A 5 -4.62 25.84 26.90
N SER A 6 -5.43 24.84 27.27
CA SER A 6 -5.46 23.54 26.58
C SER A 6 -5.86 23.81 25.13
N SER A 7 -4.90 23.89 24.22
CA SER A 7 -5.16 23.94 22.79
C SER A 7 -6.03 22.75 22.40
N MET A 8 -7.06 22.99 21.59
CA MET A 8 -7.88 21.91 21.04
C MET A 8 -6.99 20.94 20.26
N PRO A 9 -7.15 19.61 20.44
CA PRO A 9 -6.32 18.65 19.74
C PRO A 9 -6.53 18.75 18.24
N ARG A 10 -5.51 18.37 17.47
CA ARG A 10 -5.56 18.41 16.01
C ARG A 10 -6.68 17.52 15.45
N ALA A 11 -6.88 16.36 16.06
CA ALA A 11 -8.03 15.50 15.78
C ALA A 11 -8.30 14.51 16.92
N PHE A 12 -9.54 14.05 17.01
CA PHE A 12 -9.91 12.92 17.85
C PHE A 12 -9.87 11.61 17.06
N PHE A 13 -9.15 10.59 17.57
CA PHE A 13 -9.28 9.23 17.06
C PHE A 13 -10.41 8.50 17.78
N VAL A 14 -11.45 8.10 17.06
CA VAL A 14 -12.61 7.44 17.66
C VAL A 14 -12.60 5.94 17.38
N THR A 15 -12.28 5.16 18.41
CA THR A 15 -12.27 3.69 18.35
C THR A 15 -12.56 3.06 19.70
N GLY A 16 -13.24 1.91 19.71
CA GLY A 16 -13.40 1.07 20.88
C GLY A 16 -12.30 0.02 21.05
N ASN A 17 -11.33 -0.05 20.14
CA ASN A 17 -10.23 -1.01 20.17
C ASN A 17 -8.95 -0.32 20.68
N GLN A 18 -8.51 -0.70 21.88
CA GLN A 18 -7.31 -0.15 22.52
C GLN A 18 -6.02 -0.46 21.74
N TYR A 19 -5.89 -1.67 21.17
CA TYR A 19 -4.74 -2.03 20.34
C TYR A 19 -4.58 -1.08 19.15
N LYS A 20 -5.69 -0.75 18.48
CA LYS A 20 -5.69 0.24 17.39
C LYS A 20 -5.27 1.61 17.89
N ALA A 21 -5.73 2.03 19.07
CA ALA A 21 -5.35 3.33 19.64
C ALA A 21 -3.83 3.41 19.90
N GLU A 22 -3.23 2.35 20.45
CA GLU A 22 -1.79 2.27 20.71
C GLU A 22 -0.96 2.21 19.42
N GLU A 23 -1.41 1.48 18.39
CA GLU A 23 -0.78 1.46 17.07
C GLU A 23 -0.83 2.85 16.40
N VAL A 24 -2.00 3.48 16.38
CA VAL A 24 -2.20 4.79 15.75
C VAL A 24 -1.45 5.90 16.48
N ALA A 25 -1.37 5.85 17.81
CA ALA A 25 -0.57 6.80 18.57
C ALA A 25 0.91 6.76 18.19
N ARG A 26 1.43 5.57 17.84
CA ARG A 26 2.80 5.42 17.30
C ARG A 26 2.91 5.96 15.87
N LEU A 27 1.96 5.62 15.00
CA LEU A 27 1.96 6.05 13.59
C LEU A 27 1.82 7.56 13.40
N LEU A 28 1.02 8.19 14.27
CA LEU A 28 0.76 9.63 14.26
C LEU A 28 1.57 10.36 15.33
N SER A 29 2.66 9.76 15.82
CA SER A 29 3.54 10.40 16.80
C SER A 29 4.01 11.77 16.31
N GLY A 30 3.97 12.76 17.20
CA GLY A 30 4.25 14.16 16.88
C GLY A 30 3.06 14.95 16.31
N ILE A 31 1.88 14.34 16.18
CA ILE A 31 0.61 15.02 15.90
C ILE A 31 -0.26 14.93 17.15
N ASP A 32 -0.87 16.06 17.55
CA ASP A 32 -1.77 16.11 18.70
C ASP A 32 -3.10 15.40 18.40
N VAL A 33 -3.11 14.08 18.57
CA VAL A 33 -4.27 13.21 18.39
C VAL A 33 -4.73 12.66 19.73
N VAL A 34 -6.01 12.86 20.03
CA VAL A 34 -6.60 12.40 21.29
C VAL A 34 -7.53 11.23 21.05
N TRP A 35 -7.29 10.10 21.73
CA TRP A 35 -8.17 8.94 21.66
C TRP A 35 -9.49 9.18 22.41
N ARG A 36 -10.60 8.78 21.78
CA ARG A 36 -11.94 8.72 22.37
C ARG A 36 -12.61 7.39 22.09
N LYS A 37 -13.25 6.83 23.11
CA LYS A 37 -14.12 5.68 22.99
C LYS A 37 -15.57 6.16 22.93
N LEU A 38 -16.16 6.12 21.74
CA LEU A 38 -17.58 6.42 21.52
C LEU A 38 -18.29 5.21 20.90
N ALA A 39 -19.55 5.03 21.28
CA ALA A 39 -20.43 4.13 20.57
C ALA A 39 -20.83 4.81 19.25
N LEU A 40 -20.21 4.36 18.15
CA LEU A 40 -20.56 4.80 16.81
C LEU A 40 -21.56 3.81 16.20
N PRO A 41 -22.37 4.23 15.22
CA PRO A 41 -23.24 3.32 14.49
C PRO A 41 -22.44 2.10 14.05
N GLY A 42 -22.78 0.97 14.67
CA GLY A 42 -22.38 -0.36 14.24
C GLY A 42 -23.26 -0.79 13.08
N HIS A 43 -22.79 -1.80 12.33
CA HIS A 43 -23.54 -2.44 11.25
C HIS A 43 -25.04 -2.53 11.57
N GLU A 44 -25.88 -1.92 10.75
CA GLU A 44 -27.31 -2.25 10.76
C GLU A 44 -27.48 -3.72 10.32
N PRO A 45 -28.63 -4.37 10.58
CA PRO A 45 -28.87 -5.74 10.09
C PRO A 45 -28.68 -5.90 8.57
N ALA A 46 -28.87 -4.83 7.77
CA ALA A 46 -28.62 -4.82 6.32
C ALA A 46 -27.13 -4.96 5.95
N ASP A 47 -26.27 -4.59 6.88
CA ASP A 47 -24.83 -4.54 6.80
C ASP A 47 -24.27 -5.97 7.17
N ASP A 48 -25.09 -6.85 7.78
CA ASP A 48 -24.83 -8.29 8.01
C ASP A 48 -25.17 -9.21 6.80
N ALA A 49 -25.64 -8.65 5.68
CA ALA A 49 -25.95 -9.42 4.48
C ALA A 49 -24.69 -10.10 3.88
N GLN A 50 -24.84 -11.32 3.35
CA GLN A 50 -23.80 -11.94 2.51
C GLN A 50 -23.62 -11.10 1.24
N GLY A 51 -22.47 -10.43 1.10
CA GLY A 51 -22.17 -9.64 -0.09
C GLY A 51 -20.94 -8.73 0.08
N PRO A 52 -20.55 -8.04 -1.01
CA PRO A 52 -19.46 -7.07 -0.98
C PRO A 52 -19.82 -5.88 -0.07
N ILE A 53 -18.88 -5.50 0.80
CA ILE A 53 -19.07 -4.39 1.74
C ILE A 53 -18.38 -3.14 1.21
N ASP A 54 -19.13 -2.04 1.12
CA ASP A 54 -18.55 -0.71 0.90
C ASP A 54 -17.95 -0.20 2.22
N LEU A 55 -16.68 -0.54 2.43
CA LEU A 55 -15.92 -0.17 3.62
C LEU A 55 -15.78 1.36 3.76
N GLY A 56 -15.68 2.07 2.63
CA GLY A 56 -15.56 3.52 2.59
C GLY A 56 -16.84 4.21 3.04
N ALA A 57 -17.99 3.77 2.54
CA ALA A 57 -19.30 4.28 2.99
C ALA A 57 -19.52 4.03 4.49
N LEU A 58 -19.16 2.85 4.99
CA LEU A 58 -19.24 2.54 6.43
C LEU A 58 -18.34 3.44 7.28
N ALA A 59 -17.09 3.69 6.84
CA ALA A 59 -16.18 4.60 7.52
C ALA A 59 -16.72 6.06 7.52
N LYS A 60 -17.28 6.52 6.40
CA LYS A 60 -17.92 7.84 6.27
C LYS A 60 -19.10 8.01 7.24
N ARG A 61 -20.01 7.04 7.31
CA ARG A 61 -21.13 7.06 8.27
C ARG A 61 -20.63 7.20 9.71
N LYS A 62 -19.62 6.41 10.08
CA LYS A 62 -19.05 6.41 11.43
C LYS A 62 -18.38 7.73 11.80
N VAL A 63 -17.59 8.33 10.91
CA VAL A 63 -16.90 9.59 11.22
C VAL A 63 -17.89 10.75 11.34
N LEU A 64 -18.96 10.77 10.55
CA LEU A 64 -19.99 11.80 10.65
C LEU A 64 -20.76 11.69 11.98
N ALA A 65 -21.11 10.48 12.40
CA ALA A 65 -21.71 10.25 13.71
C ALA A 65 -20.75 10.61 14.86
N ALA A 66 -19.46 10.32 14.72
CA ALA A 66 -18.44 10.73 15.69
C ALA A 66 -18.38 12.27 15.80
N TYR A 67 -18.37 12.97 14.66
CA TYR A 67 -18.34 14.42 14.61
C TYR A 67 -19.60 15.05 15.23
N GLN A 68 -20.79 14.47 15.01
CA GLN A 68 -22.03 14.95 15.62
C GLN A 68 -21.98 14.95 17.16
N VAL A 69 -21.27 13.99 17.75
CA VAL A 69 -21.10 13.91 19.22
C VAL A 69 -19.96 14.82 19.70
N LEU A 70 -18.86 14.90 18.96
CA LEU A 70 -17.66 15.61 19.40
C LEU A 70 -17.66 17.11 19.09
N GLY A 71 -18.32 17.53 18.00
CA GLY A 71 -18.28 18.90 17.50
C GLY A 71 -16.87 19.37 17.08
N ALA A 72 -15.96 18.45 16.77
CA ALA A 72 -14.55 18.74 16.52
C ALA A 72 -13.93 17.76 15.51
N PRO A 73 -12.81 18.12 14.85
CA PRO A 73 -12.15 17.25 13.88
C PRO A 73 -11.88 15.85 14.43
N CYS A 74 -12.29 14.83 13.69
CA CYS A 74 -12.16 13.45 14.15
C CYS A 74 -11.97 12.48 12.99
N PHE A 75 -11.40 11.32 13.29
CA PHE A 75 -11.29 10.22 12.35
C PHE A 75 -11.64 8.88 12.98
N VAL A 76 -11.99 7.93 12.12
CA VAL A 76 -12.35 6.55 12.47
C VAL A 76 -11.63 5.56 11.56
N GLU A 77 -11.45 4.34 12.04
CA GLU A 77 -10.93 3.23 11.24
C GLU A 77 -11.98 2.12 11.14
N THR A 78 -12.21 1.63 9.93
CA THR A 78 -12.95 0.39 9.69
C THR A 78 -12.09 -0.59 8.90
N THR A 79 -12.08 -1.85 9.32
CA THR A 79 -11.32 -2.93 8.69
C THR A 79 -12.26 -4.02 8.18
N ALA A 80 -11.86 -4.73 7.14
CA ALA A 80 -12.53 -5.93 6.66
C ALA A 80 -11.52 -7.02 6.28
N LEU A 81 -11.90 -8.27 6.53
CA LEU A 81 -11.22 -9.47 6.03
C LEU A 81 -12.13 -10.11 4.97
N GLU A 82 -11.68 -10.15 3.73
CA GLU A 82 -12.38 -10.74 2.59
C GLU A 82 -11.61 -11.99 2.18
N LEU A 83 -12.26 -13.16 2.20
CA LEU A 83 -11.66 -14.42 1.77
C LEU A 83 -12.23 -14.82 0.40
N ASP A 84 -11.40 -15.46 -0.41
CA ASP A 84 -11.75 -15.92 -1.76
C ASP A 84 -12.87 -16.99 -1.72
N SER A 85 -13.14 -17.59 -0.55
CA SER A 85 -14.29 -18.46 -0.29
C SER A 85 -15.66 -17.73 -0.24
N GLY A 86 -15.67 -16.40 -0.38
CA GLY A 86 -16.87 -15.57 -0.30
C GLY A 86 -17.19 -15.05 1.10
N VAL A 87 -16.38 -15.41 2.10
CA VAL A 87 -16.51 -14.90 3.47
C VAL A 87 -16.01 -13.46 3.54
N THR A 88 -16.84 -12.55 4.04
CA THR A 88 -16.45 -11.15 4.31
C THR A 88 -16.79 -10.76 5.75
N LEU A 89 -15.78 -10.30 6.48
CA LEU A 89 -15.88 -9.97 7.91
C LEU A 89 -15.39 -8.56 8.19
N THR A 90 -16.28 -7.64 8.54
CA THR A 90 -15.88 -6.34 9.09
C THR A 90 -15.27 -6.51 10.49
N GLY A 91 -14.47 -5.54 10.95
CA GLY A 91 -13.82 -5.61 12.26
C GLY A 91 -14.79 -5.82 13.44
N ALA A 92 -16.03 -5.34 13.35
CA ALA A 92 -17.06 -5.58 14.36
C ALA A 92 -17.61 -7.02 14.28
N ARG A 93 -17.95 -7.50 13.08
CA ARG A 93 -18.44 -8.87 12.84
C ARG A 93 -17.38 -9.90 13.24
N PHE A 94 -16.14 -9.66 12.82
CA PHE A 94 -15.01 -10.47 13.24
C PHE A 94 -14.86 -10.47 14.75
N LYS A 95 -14.85 -9.32 15.41
CA LYS A 95 -14.76 -9.28 16.89
C LYS A 95 -15.87 -10.09 17.54
N LYS A 96 -17.11 -10.01 17.05
CA LYS A 96 -18.24 -10.79 17.57
C LYS A 96 -18.04 -12.30 17.38
N GLN A 97 -17.67 -12.73 16.17
CA GLN A 97 -17.42 -14.14 15.86
C GLN A 97 -16.22 -14.69 16.62
N TRP A 98 -15.11 -13.94 16.63
CA TRP A 98 -13.89 -14.26 17.35
C TRP A 98 -14.12 -14.41 18.86
N LEU A 99 -14.87 -13.49 19.48
CA LEU A 99 -15.23 -13.59 20.90
C LEU A 99 -16.16 -14.78 21.18
N ALA A 100 -17.03 -15.16 20.23
CA ALA A 100 -17.97 -16.26 20.40
C ALA A 100 -17.34 -17.65 20.19
N GLN A 101 -16.41 -17.78 19.24
CA GLN A 101 -15.86 -19.07 18.79
C GLN A 101 -14.42 -19.31 19.25
N GLY A 102 -13.67 -18.25 19.56
CA GLY A 102 -12.23 -18.32 19.85
C GLY A 102 -11.36 -18.45 18.59
N GLU A 103 -10.07 -18.21 18.75
CA GLU A 103 -9.07 -18.23 17.66
C GLU A 103 -9.04 -19.58 16.93
N ARG A 104 -9.00 -20.70 17.67
CA ARG A 104 -8.89 -22.04 17.09
C ARG A 104 -10.06 -22.39 16.16
N ALA A 105 -11.29 -22.28 16.64
CA ALA A 105 -12.47 -22.62 15.84
C ALA A 105 -12.63 -21.70 14.63
N PHE A 106 -12.24 -20.43 14.75
CA PHE A 106 -12.21 -19.50 13.61
C PHE A 106 -11.25 -19.98 12.51
N LEU A 107 -10.04 -20.40 12.89
CA LEU A 107 -9.04 -20.91 11.95
C LEU A 107 -9.39 -22.30 11.41
N ASP A 108 -10.05 -23.16 12.19
CA ASP A 108 -10.57 -24.44 11.68
C ASP A 108 -11.64 -24.23 10.59
N THR A 109 -12.42 -23.15 10.70
CA THR A 109 -13.49 -22.82 9.74
C THR A 109 -12.96 -22.12 8.49
N HIS A 110 -11.97 -21.22 8.64
CA HIS A 110 -11.56 -20.29 7.59
C HIS A 110 -10.10 -20.41 7.16
N GLY A 111 -9.26 -21.15 7.89
CA GLY A 111 -7.85 -21.35 7.59
C GLY A 111 -7.64 -22.03 6.24
N GLY A 112 -6.48 -21.78 5.64
CA GLY A 112 -6.12 -22.24 4.29
C GLY A 112 -6.68 -21.37 3.16
N ASN A 113 -7.61 -20.45 3.45
CA ASN A 113 -8.18 -19.58 2.43
C ASN A 113 -7.27 -18.37 2.14
N ARG A 114 -7.14 -18.05 0.86
CA ARG A 114 -6.58 -16.79 0.38
C ARG A 114 -7.60 -15.66 0.51
N GLY A 115 -7.12 -14.43 0.45
CA GLY A 115 -8.00 -13.27 0.43
C GLY A 115 -7.26 -11.94 0.51
N ARG A 116 -7.96 -10.97 1.09
CA ARG A 116 -7.52 -9.58 1.25
C ARG A 116 -7.97 -9.01 2.59
N ALA A 117 -7.03 -8.47 3.35
CA ALA A 117 -7.33 -7.58 4.45
C ALA A 117 -7.43 -6.14 3.92
N ARG A 118 -8.51 -5.44 4.25
CA ARG A 118 -8.78 -4.06 3.83
C ARG A 118 -8.97 -3.16 5.03
N VAL A 119 -8.66 -1.88 4.84
CA VAL A 119 -8.89 -0.82 5.82
C VAL A 119 -9.35 0.44 5.11
N ALA A 120 -10.26 1.16 5.77
CA ALA A 120 -10.68 2.50 5.41
C ALA A 120 -10.57 3.40 6.64
N VAL A 121 -9.80 4.48 6.51
CA VAL A 121 -9.69 5.55 7.49
C VAL A 121 -10.46 6.75 6.95
N ALA A 122 -11.46 7.21 7.68
CA ALA A 122 -12.25 8.38 7.30
C ALA A 122 -12.00 9.51 8.28
N PHE A 123 -11.70 10.71 7.77
CA PHE A 123 -11.45 11.92 8.54
C PHE A 123 -12.47 13.01 8.17
N SER A 124 -13.05 13.64 9.18
CA SER A 124 -13.96 14.77 9.02
C SER A 124 -13.45 15.95 9.84
N GLU A 125 -13.24 17.08 9.16
CA GLU A 125 -12.79 18.33 9.75
C GLU A 125 -13.95 19.22 10.19
N ASN A 126 -15.09 19.13 9.49
CA ASN A 126 -16.23 20.05 9.65
C ASN A 126 -17.60 19.35 9.74
N GLY A 127 -17.63 18.02 9.78
CA GLY A 127 -18.88 17.25 9.83
C GLY A 127 -19.69 17.25 8.52
N HIS A 128 -19.18 17.82 7.43
CA HIS A 128 -19.90 17.87 6.17
C HIS A 128 -19.70 16.57 5.35
N PRO A 129 -20.76 15.86 4.95
CA PRO A 129 -20.65 14.56 4.24
C PRO A 129 -19.82 14.63 2.95
N GLY A 130 -19.93 15.72 2.20
CA GLY A 130 -19.18 15.93 0.95
C GLY A 130 -17.69 16.24 1.14
N HIS A 131 -17.24 16.50 2.37
CA HIS A 131 -15.86 16.89 2.68
C HIS A 131 -15.09 15.81 3.46
N VAL A 132 -15.68 14.63 3.66
CA VAL A 132 -15.00 13.54 4.35
C VAL A 132 -13.84 13.03 3.51
N ALA A 133 -12.62 13.17 4.04
CA ALA A 133 -11.44 12.57 3.45
C ALA A 133 -11.44 11.07 3.74
N LEU A 134 -11.18 10.26 2.72
CA LEU A 134 -11.13 8.81 2.81
C LEU A 134 -9.76 8.32 2.36
N PHE A 135 -9.14 7.50 3.19
CA PHE A 135 -7.84 6.88 2.93
C PHE A 135 -7.99 5.37 3.03
N GLU A 136 -7.61 4.64 1.99
CA GLU A 136 -7.86 3.20 1.89
C GLU A 136 -6.57 2.40 1.70
N GLY A 137 -6.53 1.25 2.35
CA GLY A 137 -5.38 0.34 2.31
C GLY A 137 -5.85 -1.10 2.14
N SER A 138 -5.04 -1.91 1.48
CA SER A 138 -5.33 -3.34 1.37
C SER A 138 -4.06 -4.17 1.28
N MET A 139 -4.15 -5.42 1.73
CA MET A 139 -3.06 -6.38 1.72
C MET A 139 -3.62 -7.77 1.38
N ALA A 140 -3.21 -8.30 0.25
CA ALA A 140 -3.50 -9.68 -0.13
C ALA A 140 -2.66 -10.65 0.69
N GLY A 141 -3.18 -11.85 0.93
CA GLY A 141 -2.49 -12.88 1.70
C GLY A 141 -3.30 -14.15 1.85
N THR A 142 -2.84 -14.98 2.78
CA THR A 142 -3.47 -16.25 3.14
C THR A 142 -3.72 -16.29 4.64
N LEU A 143 -4.91 -16.71 5.05
CA LEU A 143 -5.20 -17.03 6.44
C LEU A 143 -4.67 -18.44 6.72
N LEU A 144 -3.64 -18.56 7.53
CA LEU A 144 -3.04 -19.84 7.92
C LEU A 144 -3.99 -20.64 8.82
N THR A 145 -3.82 -21.96 8.82
CA THR A 145 -4.54 -22.86 9.73
C THR A 145 -4.00 -22.82 11.15
N GLU A 146 -2.74 -22.42 11.32
CA GLU A 146 -2.06 -22.30 12.61
C GLU A 146 -1.51 -20.87 12.78
N PRO A 147 -1.79 -20.19 13.90
CA PRO A 147 -1.28 -18.85 14.16
C PRO A 147 0.21 -18.90 14.51
N ARG A 148 0.97 -17.87 14.10
CA ARG A 148 2.40 -17.70 14.39
C ARG A 148 2.68 -16.30 14.96
N GLY A 149 3.66 -16.20 15.85
CA GLY A 149 4.03 -14.97 16.55
C GLY A 149 3.14 -14.65 17.76
N GLU A 150 3.54 -13.62 18.52
CA GLU A 150 2.84 -13.15 19.73
C GLU A 150 2.28 -11.72 19.60
N GLY A 151 2.65 -11.00 18.53
CA GLY A 151 2.18 -9.65 18.27
C GLY A 151 0.87 -9.59 17.49
N GLY A 152 0.38 -8.38 17.26
CA GLY A 152 -0.84 -8.13 16.49
C GLY A 152 -2.12 -8.17 17.31
N TYR A 153 -3.26 -8.06 16.62
CA TYR A 153 -4.59 -8.25 17.20
C TYR A 153 -5.51 -9.01 16.23
N GLY A 154 -6.31 -9.93 16.76
CA GLY A 154 -7.26 -10.70 15.95
C GLY A 154 -6.55 -11.67 15.00
N TRP A 155 -6.88 -11.62 13.72
CA TRP A 155 -6.32 -12.51 12.69
C TRP A 155 -4.85 -12.25 12.36
N ASP A 156 -4.20 -11.23 12.93
CA ASP A 156 -2.84 -10.83 12.56
C ASP A 156 -1.83 -11.99 12.71
N ARG A 157 -1.97 -12.82 13.75
CA ARG A 157 -1.10 -14.00 13.96
C ARG A 157 -1.29 -15.09 12.91
N ALA A 158 -2.43 -15.13 12.24
CA ALA A 158 -2.72 -16.11 11.20
C ALA A 158 -2.68 -15.53 9.78
N TRP A 159 -2.57 -14.21 9.61
CA TRP A 159 -2.52 -13.60 8.29
C TRP A 159 -1.10 -13.57 7.75
N LEU A 160 -0.82 -14.37 6.72
CA LEU A 160 0.44 -14.38 5.97
C LEU A 160 0.31 -13.48 4.73
N PRO A 161 0.93 -12.30 4.69
CA PRO A 161 0.84 -11.42 3.53
C PRO A 161 1.56 -11.98 2.31
N ASP A 162 1.02 -11.71 1.12
CA ASP A 162 1.67 -12.12 -0.13
C ASP A 162 3.07 -11.50 -0.28
N GLY A 163 4.07 -12.36 -0.51
CA GLY A 163 5.48 -11.97 -0.64
C GLY A 163 6.25 -11.90 0.68
N TYR A 164 5.67 -12.37 1.78
CA TYR A 164 6.32 -12.47 3.08
C TYR A 164 6.30 -13.93 3.58
N GLU A 165 7.27 -14.29 4.42
CA GLU A 165 7.34 -15.61 5.06
C GLU A 165 6.78 -15.61 6.49
N ARG A 166 6.59 -14.41 7.05
CA ARG A 166 6.12 -14.15 8.41
C ARG A 166 4.71 -13.58 8.42
N THR A 167 3.95 -13.87 9.46
CA THR A 167 2.59 -13.32 9.65
C THR A 167 2.63 -11.87 10.11
N LEU A 168 1.50 -11.16 10.07
CA LEU A 168 1.41 -9.82 10.65
C LEU A 168 1.77 -9.82 12.14
N GLY A 169 1.40 -10.87 12.87
CA GLY A 169 1.71 -11.03 14.29
C GLY A 169 3.20 -11.20 14.58
N GLU A 170 3.93 -11.92 13.73
CA GLU A 170 5.40 -12.03 13.79
C GLU A 170 6.09 -10.71 13.43
N MET A 171 5.46 -9.87 12.59
CA MET A 171 6.03 -8.61 12.09
C MET A 171 5.61 -7.35 12.85
N ALA A 172 4.78 -7.45 13.90
CA ALA A 172 4.09 -6.32 14.52
C ALA A 172 5.00 -5.22 15.13
N GLN A 173 6.26 -5.55 15.45
CA GLN A 173 7.25 -4.60 16.00
C GLN A 173 8.37 -4.26 15.01
N HIS A 174 8.33 -4.78 13.79
CA HIS A 174 9.39 -4.54 12.80
C HIS A 174 9.33 -3.10 12.27
N LYS A 175 10.47 -2.41 12.36
CA LYS A 175 10.60 -0.97 12.02
C LYS A 175 10.22 -0.63 10.57
N PHE A 176 10.49 -1.53 9.62
CA PHE A 176 10.33 -1.25 8.19
C PHE A 176 9.13 -1.95 7.55
N PHE A 177 8.30 -2.61 8.36
CA PHE A 177 7.13 -3.33 7.87
C PHE A 177 5.91 -2.41 7.89
N LEU A 178 5.25 -2.24 6.73
CA LEU A 178 3.94 -1.62 6.65
C LEU A 178 2.86 -2.65 6.32
N ASN A 179 1.98 -2.90 7.30
CA ASN A 179 0.70 -3.57 7.08
C ASN A 179 -0.29 -2.68 6.29
N MET A 180 -1.48 -3.21 6.00
CA MET A 180 -2.56 -2.51 5.30
C MET A 180 -2.95 -1.15 5.90
N ARG A 181 -2.76 -0.91 7.21
CA ARG A 181 -3.12 0.32 7.93
C ARG A 181 -2.16 1.48 7.69
N HIS A 182 -0.90 1.21 7.45
CA HIS A 182 0.12 2.24 7.55
C HIS A 182 -0.02 3.31 6.47
N ARG A 183 -0.19 2.94 5.19
CA ARG A 183 -0.36 3.92 4.10
C ARG A 183 -1.52 4.89 4.36
N PRO A 184 -2.75 4.42 4.70
CA PRO A 184 -3.84 5.31 5.09
C PRO A 184 -3.50 6.28 6.22
N TYR A 185 -2.77 5.82 7.25
CA TYR A 185 -2.38 6.69 8.36
C TYR A 185 -1.27 7.67 8.01
N LEU A 186 -0.37 7.31 7.11
CA LEU A 186 0.62 8.26 6.56
C LEU A 186 -0.06 9.35 5.75
N GLU A 187 -1.00 8.98 4.88
CA GLU A 187 -1.80 9.95 4.11
C GLU A 187 -2.66 10.84 5.02
N LEU A 188 -3.21 10.28 6.11
CA LEU A 188 -3.90 11.06 7.15
C LEU A 188 -2.92 11.99 7.90
N ALA A 189 -1.72 11.52 8.25
CA ALA A 189 -0.71 12.31 8.93
C ALA A 189 -0.34 13.55 8.10
N ASP A 190 -0.15 13.37 6.79
CA ASP A 190 0.07 14.47 5.84
C ASP A 190 -1.09 15.47 5.85
N ARG A 191 -2.34 14.98 5.88
CA ARG A 191 -3.54 15.84 5.98
C ARG A 191 -3.59 16.61 7.30
N LEU A 192 -3.16 16.01 8.40
CA LEU A 192 -3.22 16.62 9.73
C LEU A 192 -2.08 17.60 9.99
N ARG A 193 -0.94 17.51 9.29
CA ARG A 193 0.19 18.44 9.46
C ARG A 193 0.02 19.70 8.61
N GLU A 194 -0.33 20.82 9.23
CA GLU A 194 -0.46 22.12 8.53
C GLU A 194 0.84 22.58 7.86
N GLN A 195 1.99 22.16 8.39
CA GLN A 195 3.32 22.51 7.87
C GLN A 195 4.31 21.34 8.00
N SER A 196 4.06 20.22 7.30
CA SER A 196 5.12 19.21 7.14
C SER A 196 6.17 19.69 6.14
N ALA A 197 7.46 19.69 6.49
CA ALA A 197 8.59 19.95 5.58
C ALA A 197 8.93 18.72 4.69
N GLY A 198 8.05 17.73 4.62
CA GLY A 198 8.24 16.52 3.82
C GLY A 198 6.96 15.68 3.74
N GLY A 199 7.08 14.42 3.35
CA GLY A 199 5.95 13.51 3.17
C GLY A 199 6.31 12.05 3.37
N ALA A 200 5.43 11.16 2.96
CA ALA A 200 5.67 9.72 2.96
C ALA A 200 6.38 9.26 1.68
N TYR A 201 7.30 8.31 1.83
CA TYR A 201 8.03 7.68 0.72
C TYR A 201 8.04 6.16 0.84
N GLU A 202 7.98 5.47 -0.29
CA GLU A 202 8.40 4.08 -0.43
C GLU A 202 9.81 4.05 -1.03
N ALA A 203 10.67 3.16 -0.57
CA ALA A 203 12.02 3.03 -1.06
C ALA A 203 12.38 1.58 -1.38
N HIS A 204 13.18 1.42 -2.43
CA HIS A 204 13.64 0.14 -2.93
C HIS A 204 15.15 0.12 -3.02
N VAL A 205 15.78 -0.86 -2.36
CA VAL A 205 17.20 -1.17 -2.53
C VAL A 205 17.31 -2.44 -3.34
N THR A 206 17.78 -2.33 -4.59
CA THR A 206 17.94 -3.44 -5.52
C THR A 206 19.35 -4.00 -5.42
N ILE A 207 19.48 -5.32 -5.45
CA ILE A 207 20.77 -6.01 -5.50
C ILE A 207 20.94 -6.76 -6.83
N ALA A 208 22.18 -7.02 -7.24
CA ALA A 208 22.48 -8.01 -8.27
C ALA A 208 22.55 -9.40 -7.63
N ALA A 209 21.45 -10.15 -7.65
CA ALA A 209 21.51 -11.57 -7.28
C ALA A 209 22.01 -12.40 -8.46
N ARG A 210 23.15 -13.06 -8.27
CA ARG A 210 23.87 -13.83 -9.31
C ARG A 210 23.60 -15.33 -9.22
N SER A 211 22.92 -15.79 -8.18
CA SER A 211 22.51 -17.17 -7.99
C SER A 211 21.22 -17.27 -7.14
N GLU A 212 20.58 -18.44 -7.18
CA GLU A 212 19.45 -18.75 -6.30
C GLU A 212 19.86 -18.70 -4.83
N ASP A 213 21.05 -19.21 -4.48
CA ASP A 213 21.55 -19.15 -3.10
C ASP A 213 21.71 -17.71 -2.60
N GLU A 214 22.23 -16.81 -3.44
CA GLU A 214 22.33 -15.40 -3.09
C GLU A 214 20.95 -14.75 -2.90
N PHE A 215 19.99 -15.10 -3.74
CA PHE A 215 18.62 -14.65 -3.60
C PHE A 215 17.96 -15.17 -2.30
N GLN A 216 18.19 -16.42 -1.93
CA GLN A 216 17.69 -16.98 -0.67
C GLN A 216 18.34 -16.30 0.54
N ARG A 217 19.65 -16.02 0.50
CA ARG A 217 20.31 -15.20 1.54
C ARG A 217 19.68 -13.80 1.62
N PHE A 218 19.42 -13.16 0.49
CA PHE A 218 18.79 -11.84 0.44
C PHE A 218 17.38 -11.86 1.01
N ARG A 219 16.59 -12.88 0.68
CA ARG A 219 15.25 -13.09 1.24
C ARG A 219 15.30 -13.27 2.75
N ALA A 220 16.22 -14.10 3.25
CA ALA A 220 16.42 -14.28 4.68
C ALA A 220 16.82 -12.97 5.39
N PHE A 221 17.73 -12.19 4.78
CA PHE A 221 18.10 -10.86 5.28
C PHE A 221 16.88 -9.92 5.34
N CYS A 222 16.07 -9.86 4.27
CA CYS A 222 14.85 -9.07 4.23
C CYS A 222 13.88 -9.46 5.35
N GLY A 223 13.68 -10.77 5.55
CA GLY A 223 12.85 -11.31 6.63
C GLY A 223 13.36 -10.95 8.02
N ALA A 224 14.68 -10.97 8.24
CA ALA A 224 15.29 -10.55 9.50
C ALA A 224 15.16 -9.03 9.73
N ALA A 225 15.37 -8.22 8.69
CA ALA A 225 15.22 -6.77 8.73
C ALA A 225 13.75 -6.31 8.80
N GLY A 226 12.79 -7.19 8.50
CA GLY A 226 11.37 -6.84 8.44
C GLY A 226 11.00 -5.94 7.27
N VAL A 227 11.74 -6.04 6.15
CA VAL A 227 11.40 -5.38 4.88
C VAL A 227 10.81 -6.40 3.93
N LYS A 228 9.96 -5.94 3.00
CA LYS A 228 9.45 -6.81 1.95
C LYS A 228 10.60 -7.20 1.02
N CYS A 229 10.73 -8.49 0.72
CA CYS A 229 11.52 -8.94 -0.42
C CYS A 229 10.61 -8.96 -1.65
N ILE A 230 10.87 -8.06 -2.60
CA ILE A 230 10.23 -8.03 -3.91
C ILE A 230 11.26 -8.54 -4.91
N PHE A 231 10.84 -9.31 -5.89
CA PHE A 231 11.66 -9.54 -7.07
C PHE A 231 10.82 -9.33 -8.31
N ILE A 232 11.43 -8.66 -9.28
CA ILE A 232 10.84 -8.43 -10.59
C ILE A 232 11.67 -9.22 -11.59
N GLU A 233 10.99 -10.02 -12.40
CA GLU A 233 11.57 -10.65 -13.58
C GLU A 233 11.15 -9.86 -14.82
N LEU A 234 12.05 -9.03 -15.36
CA LEU A 234 11.81 -8.26 -16.57
C LEU A 234 11.89 -9.17 -17.80
N GLY A 235 10.94 -8.97 -18.72
CA GLY A 235 10.85 -9.76 -19.94
C GLY A 235 11.93 -9.50 -21.00
N GLN A 236 12.62 -8.37 -20.87
CA GLN A 236 13.68 -7.83 -21.73
C GLN A 236 14.52 -6.83 -20.91
N GLY A 237 15.70 -6.46 -21.41
CA GLY A 237 16.68 -5.64 -20.70
C GLY A 237 17.88 -6.43 -20.21
N GLU A 238 18.94 -5.70 -19.85
CA GLU A 238 20.23 -6.26 -19.42
C GLU A 238 20.14 -6.89 -18.01
N ALA A 239 19.41 -6.27 -17.09
CA ALA A 239 19.19 -6.76 -15.72
C ALA A 239 17.78 -7.34 -15.57
N ARG A 240 17.60 -8.63 -15.88
CA ARG A 240 16.27 -9.26 -15.90
C ARG A 240 15.76 -9.67 -14.52
N PHE A 241 16.64 -10.07 -13.62
CA PHE A 241 16.27 -10.48 -12.27
C PHE A 241 16.70 -9.38 -11.30
N GLN A 242 15.73 -8.67 -10.74
CA GLN A 242 15.97 -7.52 -9.86
C GLN A 242 15.29 -7.75 -8.51
N PRO A 243 15.92 -8.49 -7.60
CA PRO A 243 15.47 -8.55 -6.22
C PRO A 243 15.77 -7.22 -5.52
N MET A 244 14.75 -6.73 -4.83
CA MET A 244 14.77 -5.44 -4.16
C MET A 244 14.00 -5.48 -2.87
N THR A 245 14.39 -4.63 -1.93
CA THR A 245 13.60 -4.39 -0.73
C THR A 245 12.40 -3.49 -1.04
N ALA A 246 11.41 -3.48 -0.15
CA ALA A 246 10.50 -2.34 -0.02
C ALA A 246 10.47 -1.91 1.44
N SER A 247 10.82 -0.65 1.68
CA SER A 247 10.79 0.01 2.99
C SER A 247 10.07 1.34 2.87
N TYR A 248 9.58 1.85 3.99
CA TYR A 248 8.79 3.09 4.00
C TYR A 248 9.36 4.09 4.98
N HIS A 249 9.34 5.35 4.57
CA HIS A 249 10.02 6.46 5.23
C HIS A 249 9.08 7.67 5.32
N HIS A 250 9.28 8.50 6.33
CA HIS A 250 8.44 9.66 6.55
C HIS A 250 9.25 10.81 7.14
N GLY A 251 9.03 12.03 6.62
CA GLY A 251 9.79 13.21 6.99
C GLY A 251 10.28 13.95 5.75
N PRO A 252 11.29 14.83 5.87
CA PRO A 252 11.92 15.48 4.72
C PRO A 252 12.61 14.47 3.79
N LEU A 253 12.59 14.71 2.49
CA LEU A 253 13.23 13.84 1.48
C LEU A 253 14.68 13.51 1.83
N LYS A 254 15.46 14.49 2.30
CA LYS A 254 16.86 14.31 2.68
C LYS A 254 17.02 13.25 3.79
N GLN A 255 16.14 13.26 4.79
CA GLN A 255 16.17 12.27 5.85
C GLN A 255 15.85 10.87 5.30
N ALA A 256 14.83 10.75 4.45
CA ALA A 256 14.50 9.47 3.79
C ALA A 256 15.70 8.96 2.96
N GLN A 257 16.39 9.83 2.23
CA GLN A 257 17.60 9.49 1.48
C GLN A 257 18.73 8.97 2.39
N GLU A 258 18.98 9.65 3.52
CA GLU A 258 20.00 9.23 4.49
C GLU A 258 19.69 7.85 5.10
N GLU A 259 18.43 7.59 5.45
CA GLU A 259 17.97 6.30 5.98
C GLU A 259 18.11 5.18 4.94
N VAL A 260 17.70 5.42 3.69
CA VAL A 260 17.81 4.45 2.60
C VAL A 260 19.28 4.15 2.27
N GLN A 261 20.14 5.16 2.26
CA GLN A 261 21.58 4.97 2.06
C GLN A 261 22.22 4.19 3.22
N ALA A 262 21.81 4.43 4.47
CA ALA A 262 22.29 3.66 5.61
C ALA A 262 21.88 2.19 5.51
N PHE A 263 20.64 1.93 5.08
CA PHE A 263 20.15 0.57 4.86
C PHE A 263 20.89 -0.14 3.71
N ALA A 264 21.15 0.56 2.60
CA ALA A 264 21.96 0.04 1.50
C ALA A 264 23.39 -0.30 1.92
N ARG A 265 24.02 0.51 2.79
CA ARG A 265 25.33 0.18 3.36
C ARG A 265 25.28 -1.08 4.21
N ALA A 266 24.22 -1.30 5.00
CA ALA A 266 24.06 -2.52 5.77
C ALA A 266 23.96 -3.77 4.87
N LEU A 267 23.22 -3.69 3.76
CA LEU A 267 23.18 -4.75 2.75
C LEU A 267 24.56 -5.04 2.14
N ALA A 268 25.31 -3.99 1.80
CA ALA A 268 26.67 -4.14 1.26
C ALA A 268 27.63 -4.81 2.26
N VAL A 269 27.51 -4.51 3.56
CA VAL A 269 28.29 -5.17 4.62
C VAL A 269 27.99 -6.67 4.71
N GLU A 270 26.75 -7.09 4.46
CA GLU A 270 26.34 -8.51 4.39
C GLU A 270 26.74 -9.21 3.07
N GLY A 271 27.49 -8.49 2.22
CA GLY A 271 28.05 -9.00 0.97
C GLY A 271 27.07 -8.98 -0.21
N PHE A 272 25.98 -8.20 -0.15
CA PHE A 272 25.10 -8.01 -1.31
C PHE A 272 25.61 -6.88 -2.21
N ASP A 273 25.61 -7.13 -3.52
CA ASP A 273 25.96 -6.13 -4.53
C ASP A 273 24.77 -5.19 -4.80
N VAL A 274 24.74 -4.03 -4.13
CA VAL A 274 23.65 -3.05 -4.27
C VAL A 274 23.80 -2.28 -5.60
N THR A 275 22.80 -2.43 -6.48
CA THR A 275 22.85 -1.88 -7.84
C THR A 275 21.97 -0.65 -8.06
N ARG A 276 20.94 -0.43 -7.23
CA ARG A 276 20.02 0.70 -7.36
C ARG A 276 19.31 1.04 -6.06
N LEU A 277 19.14 2.34 -5.83
CA LEU A 277 18.28 2.92 -4.80
C LEU A 277 17.18 3.70 -5.50
N LYS A 278 15.91 3.38 -5.26
CA LYS A 278 14.76 4.13 -5.75
C LYS A 278 13.96 4.65 -4.55
N ILE A 279 13.52 5.90 -4.58
CA ILE A 279 12.63 6.50 -3.58
C ILE A 279 11.45 7.15 -4.30
N GLU A 280 10.25 6.81 -3.86
CA GLU A 280 9.00 7.20 -4.47
C GLU A 280 8.12 7.94 -3.48
N ALA A 281 7.71 9.14 -3.84
CA ALA A 281 6.78 9.95 -3.07
C ALA A 281 5.36 9.38 -3.15
N LEU A 282 4.73 9.24 -1.98
CA LEU A 282 3.39 8.67 -1.82
C LEU A 282 2.33 9.75 -1.58
N GLY A 283 1.06 9.44 -1.87
CA GLY A 283 -0.08 10.25 -1.42
C GLY A 283 -0.06 11.71 -1.90
N ALA A 284 -0.13 12.64 -0.95
CA ALA A 284 -0.13 14.08 -1.16
C ALA A 284 1.24 14.71 -0.86
N ASN A 285 2.32 13.94 -1.04
CA ASN A 285 3.68 14.39 -0.79
C ASN A 285 4.04 15.62 -1.64
N LYS A 286 4.67 16.61 -1.00
CA LYS A 286 4.99 17.93 -1.58
C LYS A 286 6.12 17.87 -2.61
N ASP A 287 6.92 16.81 -2.63
CA ASP A 287 7.97 16.60 -3.64
C ASP A 287 7.40 16.16 -4.99
N ILE A 288 6.08 15.88 -5.06
CA ILE A 288 5.40 15.59 -6.32
C ILE A 288 5.10 16.90 -7.05
N PRO A 289 5.56 17.10 -8.31
CA PRO A 289 5.39 18.35 -9.02
C PRO A 289 3.92 18.61 -9.38
N SER A 290 3.44 19.80 -9.03
CA SER A 290 2.10 20.28 -9.40
C SER A 290 1.98 20.59 -10.89
N ASP A 291 3.06 21.03 -11.53
CA ASP A 291 3.09 21.53 -12.90
C ASP A 291 4.30 21.02 -13.70
N ASP A 292 4.22 21.18 -15.03
CA ASP A 292 5.23 20.72 -15.97
C ASP A 292 6.56 21.47 -15.81
N ALA A 293 6.54 22.75 -15.43
CA ALA A 293 7.76 23.53 -15.26
C ALA A 293 8.61 22.97 -14.11
N THR A 294 7.97 22.70 -12.97
CA THR A 294 8.59 22.08 -11.80
C THR A 294 9.09 20.67 -12.13
N ALA A 295 8.32 19.88 -12.88
CA ALA A 295 8.72 18.55 -13.31
C ALA A 295 9.94 18.56 -14.25
N ARG A 296 9.99 19.50 -15.22
CA ARG A 296 11.13 19.64 -16.15
C ARG A 296 12.41 20.11 -15.46
N ALA A 297 12.29 20.86 -14.36
CA ALA A 297 13.45 21.23 -13.53
C ALA A 297 14.06 20.03 -12.79
N GLN A 298 13.39 18.88 -12.77
CA GLN A 298 13.83 17.64 -12.12
C GLN A 298 13.93 16.49 -13.14
N PRO A 299 14.84 16.54 -14.12
CA PRO A 299 14.86 15.61 -15.26
C PRO A 299 15.16 14.15 -14.89
N ALA A 300 15.72 13.91 -13.71
CA ALA A 300 15.93 12.57 -13.15
C ALA A 300 14.65 11.97 -12.55
N ASN A 301 13.66 12.80 -12.21
CA ASN A 301 12.44 12.36 -11.54
C ASN A 301 11.33 12.07 -12.57
N TYR A 302 10.42 11.17 -12.20
CA TYR A 302 9.36 10.73 -13.13
C TYR A 302 8.16 10.16 -12.40
N PHE A 303 6.99 10.26 -13.03
CA PHE A 303 5.84 9.45 -12.64
C PHE A 303 6.00 8.03 -13.18
N GLU A 304 5.68 7.05 -12.35
CA GLU A 304 5.55 5.65 -12.72
C GLU A 304 4.11 5.21 -12.42
N PHE A 305 3.44 4.69 -13.43
CA PHE A 305 2.06 4.20 -13.32
C PHE A 305 2.02 2.71 -13.62
N HIS A 306 1.22 1.99 -12.84
CA HIS A 306 0.99 0.56 -13.05
C HIS A 306 -0.50 0.26 -13.11
N VAL A 307 -0.91 -0.64 -14.00
CA VAL A 307 -2.24 -1.26 -13.99
C VAL A 307 -2.10 -2.75 -14.24
N LYS A 308 -2.95 -3.56 -13.60
CA LYS A 308 -3.04 -5.00 -13.87
C LYS A 308 -4.10 -5.25 -14.93
N VAL A 309 -3.74 -6.07 -15.91
CA VAL A 309 -4.65 -6.61 -16.92
C VAL A 309 -4.82 -8.10 -16.62
N THR A 310 -6.06 -8.55 -16.51
CA THR A 310 -6.39 -9.97 -16.34
C THR A 310 -6.64 -10.60 -17.70
N LEU A 311 -5.83 -11.59 -18.04
CA LEU A 311 -5.94 -12.37 -19.27
C LEU A 311 -6.70 -13.68 -18.99
N PRO A 312 -7.60 -14.11 -19.89
CA PRO A 312 -8.20 -15.44 -19.84
C PRO A 312 -7.14 -16.55 -20.05
N ALA A 313 -7.51 -17.79 -19.72
CA ALA A 313 -6.64 -18.95 -19.86
C ALA A 313 -6.24 -19.23 -21.32
N GLU A 314 -7.17 -18.99 -22.26
CA GLU A 314 -6.97 -19.17 -23.69
C GLU A 314 -7.55 -17.97 -24.47
N GLY A 315 -7.07 -17.77 -25.70
CA GLY A 315 -7.62 -16.77 -26.62
C GLY A 315 -7.20 -15.32 -26.38
N ALA A 316 -6.34 -15.04 -25.40
CA ALA A 316 -5.79 -13.69 -25.21
C ALA A 316 -4.71 -13.38 -26.26
N ASP A 317 -4.93 -12.36 -27.10
CA ASP A 317 -3.91 -11.85 -28.00
C ASP A 317 -2.94 -10.92 -27.26
N VAL A 318 -1.91 -11.53 -26.68
CA VAL A 318 -0.88 -10.83 -25.89
C VAL A 318 -0.06 -9.87 -26.76
N GLU A 319 0.11 -10.17 -28.04
CA GLU A 319 0.93 -9.34 -28.93
C GLU A 319 0.16 -8.09 -29.37
N ALA A 320 -1.12 -8.22 -29.69
CA ALA A 320 -1.99 -7.07 -29.91
C ALA A 320 -2.07 -6.18 -28.65
N LEU A 321 -2.15 -6.78 -27.45
CA LEU A 321 -2.14 -6.03 -26.19
C LEU A 321 -0.81 -5.30 -25.97
N ARG A 322 0.33 -5.93 -26.30
CA ARG A 322 1.65 -5.30 -26.24
C ARG A 322 1.73 -4.11 -27.19
N ALA A 323 1.40 -4.29 -28.46
CA ALA A 323 1.39 -3.23 -29.46
C ALA A 323 0.48 -2.07 -29.04
N ARG A 324 -0.68 -2.38 -28.43
CA ARG A 324 -1.61 -1.40 -27.87
C ARG A 324 -0.94 -0.52 -26.80
N CYS A 325 -0.21 -1.12 -25.86
CA CYS A 325 0.54 -0.41 -24.82
C CYS A 325 1.65 0.48 -25.40
N GLU A 326 2.41 -0.05 -26.37
CA GLU A 326 3.57 0.64 -26.96
C GLU A 326 3.21 1.95 -27.66
N ARG A 327 1.98 2.09 -28.20
CA ARG A 327 1.46 3.36 -28.77
C ARG A 327 1.53 4.54 -27.80
N TYR A 328 1.48 4.28 -26.49
CA TYR A 328 1.53 5.30 -25.46
C TYR A 328 2.90 5.41 -24.77
N GLY A 329 3.87 4.58 -25.18
CA GLY A 329 5.11 4.35 -24.44
C GLY A 329 4.90 3.56 -23.14
N ALA A 330 3.82 2.77 -23.05
CA ALA A 330 3.59 1.85 -21.95
C ALA A 330 4.11 0.44 -22.29
N HIS A 331 4.45 -0.34 -21.28
CA HIS A 331 5.06 -1.66 -21.43
C HIS A 331 4.27 -2.74 -20.71
N LEU A 332 3.88 -3.78 -21.44
CA LEU A 332 3.27 -4.99 -20.90
C LEU A 332 4.33 -5.96 -20.36
N SER A 333 4.11 -6.53 -19.18
CA SER A 333 5.01 -7.53 -18.59
C SER A 333 5.00 -8.84 -19.41
N ARG A 334 6.17 -9.49 -19.55
CA ARG A 334 6.29 -10.76 -20.29
C ARG A 334 5.78 -11.96 -19.48
N ASN A 335 6.04 -11.99 -18.18
CA ASN A 335 5.58 -13.06 -17.29
C ASN A 335 4.26 -12.67 -16.62
N ALA A 336 3.47 -13.69 -16.30
CA ALA A 336 2.32 -13.52 -15.43
C ALA A 336 2.82 -13.20 -14.02
N ARG A 337 2.33 -12.11 -13.41
CA ARG A 337 2.54 -11.86 -11.97
C ARG A 337 1.93 -12.99 -11.14
N LYS A 338 0.79 -13.49 -11.59
CA LYS A 338 0.02 -14.56 -10.97
C LYS A 338 -0.67 -15.36 -12.05
N VAL A 339 -0.48 -16.68 -12.02
CA VAL A 339 -1.35 -17.62 -12.73
C VAL A 339 -2.51 -17.94 -11.80
N ARG A 340 -3.73 -17.79 -12.31
CA ARG A 340 -4.97 -18.03 -11.58
C ARG A 340 -5.33 -19.51 -11.63
N ALA A 341 -6.16 -19.96 -10.69
CA ALA A 341 -6.61 -21.35 -10.63
C ALA A 341 -7.42 -21.77 -11.86
N ASP A 342 -8.05 -20.81 -12.56
CA ASP A 342 -8.77 -21.01 -13.82
C ASP A 342 -7.86 -21.08 -15.05
N GLY A 343 -6.53 -21.04 -14.88
CA GLY A 343 -5.55 -21.02 -15.97
C GLY A 343 -5.29 -19.61 -16.54
N GLY A 344 -6.06 -18.60 -16.16
CA GLY A 344 -5.83 -17.21 -16.55
C GLY A 344 -4.58 -16.60 -15.94
N ALA A 345 -4.17 -15.43 -16.43
CA ALA A 345 -2.94 -14.76 -16.00
C ALA A 345 -3.14 -13.27 -15.71
N GLU A 346 -2.53 -12.77 -14.65
CA GLU A 346 -2.44 -11.33 -14.39
C GLU A 346 -1.11 -10.78 -14.91
N ARG A 347 -1.14 -9.71 -15.73
CA ARG A 347 0.04 -9.01 -16.23
C ARG A 347 0.02 -7.54 -15.83
N PHE A 348 1.19 -6.90 -15.74
CA PHE A 348 1.28 -5.46 -15.55
C PHE A 348 1.42 -4.73 -16.87
N VAL A 349 0.81 -3.55 -16.93
CA VAL A 349 1.17 -2.50 -17.87
C VAL A 349 1.79 -1.36 -17.06
N THR A 350 3.01 -0.96 -17.44
CA THR A 350 3.76 0.12 -16.78
C THR A 350 3.95 1.29 -17.73
N LEU A 351 3.68 2.51 -17.28
CA LEU A 351 3.95 3.76 -18.03
C LEU A 351 4.84 4.66 -17.18
N ARG A 352 5.94 5.15 -17.76
CA ARG A 352 6.77 6.19 -17.14
C ARG A 352 6.63 7.52 -17.86
N VAL A 353 6.46 8.59 -17.09
CA VAL A 353 6.25 9.94 -17.62
C VAL A 353 7.24 10.91 -16.97
N LYS A 354 8.14 11.45 -17.79
CA LYS A 354 9.12 12.47 -17.43
C LYS A 354 8.64 13.87 -17.81
N GLY A 355 9.04 14.89 -17.04
CA GLY A 355 8.87 16.30 -17.40
C GLY A 355 7.43 16.81 -17.49
N LEU A 356 6.46 16.07 -16.97
CA LEU A 356 5.07 16.50 -16.83
C LEU A 356 4.69 16.59 -15.35
N GLY A 357 3.93 17.62 -14.99
CA GLY A 357 3.30 17.74 -13.69
C GLY A 357 2.15 16.74 -13.53
N ARG A 358 1.66 16.61 -12.30
CA ARG A 358 0.70 15.57 -11.92
C ARG A 358 -0.52 15.47 -12.84
N ALA A 359 -1.19 16.58 -13.14
CA ALA A 359 -2.41 16.58 -13.94
C ALA A 359 -2.17 16.03 -15.36
N ASN A 360 -1.08 16.45 -16.01
CA ASN A 360 -0.75 16.03 -17.37
C ASN A 360 -0.24 14.59 -17.42
N ALA A 361 0.52 14.15 -16.41
CA ALA A 361 0.93 12.77 -16.27
C ALA A 361 -0.29 11.83 -16.08
N GLU A 362 -1.24 12.22 -15.23
CA GLU A 362 -2.50 11.50 -15.02
C GLU A 362 -3.38 11.44 -16.27
N ALA A 363 -3.41 12.51 -17.07
CA ALA A 363 -4.13 12.53 -18.35
C ALA A 363 -3.55 11.51 -19.34
N ARG A 364 -2.22 11.37 -19.40
CA ARG A 364 -1.55 10.34 -20.22
C ARG A 364 -1.89 8.94 -19.75
N PHE A 365 -1.81 8.66 -18.45
CA PHE A 365 -2.14 7.35 -17.94
C PHE A 365 -3.63 7.00 -18.16
N SER A 366 -4.52 7.98 -17.99
CA SER A 366 -5.94 7.83 -18.26
C SER A 366 -6.25 7.50 -19.73
N ALA A 367 -5.44 7.99 -20.67
CA ALA A 367 -5.54 7.58 -22.09
C ALA A 367 -5.21 6.10 -22.28
N VAL A 368 -4.16 5.60 -21.62
CA VAL A 368 -3.82 4.16 -21.62
C VAL A 368 -4.97 3.34 -21.05
N LEU A 369 -5.53 3.73 -19.91
CA LEU A 369 -6.63 3.00 -19.28
C LEU A 369 -7.88 2.92 -20.16
N ARG A 370 -8.27 4.03 -20.79
CA ARG A 370 -9.41 4.04 -21.72
C ARG A 370 -9.20 3.10 -22.90
N ASP A 371 -8.01 3.16 -23.50
CA ASP A 371 -7.67 2.32 -24.63
C ASP A 371 -7.58 0.84 -24.23
N LEU A 372 -7.03 0.52 -23.06
CA LEU A 372 -7.03 -0.87 -22.57
C LEU A 372 -8.45 -1.37 -22.26
N ALA A 373 -9.35 -0.52 -21.78
CA ALA A 373 -10.73 -0.92 -21.49
C ALA A 373 -11.50 -1.38 -22.73
N GLU A 374 -11.17 -0.86 -23.93
CA GLU A 374 -11.77 -1.31 -25.19
C GLU A 374 -11.48 -2.77 -25.54
N THR A 375 -10.45 -3.38 -24.91
CA THR A 375 -10.15 -4.80 -25.10
C THR A 375 -11.16 -5.72 -24.41
N GLY A 376 -12.00 -5.19 -23.51
CA GLY A 376 -12.89 -5.97 -22.66
C GLY A 376 -12.17 -6.77 -21.56
N LEU A 377 -10.84 -6.68 -21.46
CA LEU A 377 -10.07 -7.35 -20.42
C LEU A 377 -10.24 -6.63 -19.07
N PRO A 378 -10.48 -7.36 -17.96
CA PRO A 378 -10.59 -6.74 -16.66
C PRO A 378 -9.31 -6.00 -16.26
N LEU A 379 -9.46 -4.72 -15.92
CA LEU A 379 -8.39 -3.88 -15.37
C LEU A 379 -8.52 -3.77 -13.86
N SER A 380 -7.41 -3.86 -13.13
CA SER A 380 -7.42 -3.65 -11.68
C SER A 380 -6.14 -2.97 -11.19
N TYR A 381 -6.20 -2.42 -9.97
CA TYR A 381 -5.04 -1.92 -9.24
C TYR A 381 -4.25 -0.81 -9.96
N PRO A 382 -4.89 0.32 -10.32
CA PRO A 382 -4.14 1.49 -10.79
C PRO A 382 -3.28 2.03 -9.63
N LEU A 383 -1.97 1.98 -9.80
CA LEU A 383 -0.99 2.51 -8.86
C LEU A 383 -0.27 3.69 -9.50
N ARG A 384 -0.03 4.73 -8.70
CA ARG A 384 0.68 5.94 -9.09
C ARG A 384 1.78 6.18 -8.07
N GLU A 385 2.99 6.26 -8.59
CA GLU A 385 4.20 6.57 -7.85
C GLU A 385 4.90 7.75 -8.55
N TYR A 386 5.57 8.60 -7.77
CA TYR A 386 6.47 9.61 -8.31
C TYR A 386 7.86 9.35 -7.77
N THR A 387 8.77 8.89 -8.62
CA THR A 387 10.15 8.63 -8.26
C THR A 387 10.88 9.97 -8.07
N VAL A 388 11.22 10.28 -6.82
CA VAL A 388 11.92 11.50 -6.39
C VAL A 388 13.44 11.31 -6.31
N TYR A 389 13.89 10.06 -6.32
CA TYR A 389 15.30 9.70 -6.38
C TYR A 389 15.48 8.32 -7.01
N ASP A 390 16.43 8.20 -7.92
CA ASP A 390 16.83 6.95 -8.54
C ASP A 390 18.34 6.98 -8.81
N SER A 391 19.10 6.13 -8.13
CA SER A 391 20.55 6.13 -8.24
C SER A 391 21.07 5.48 -9.52
N ASN A 392 20.23 4.77 -10.28
CA ASN A 392 20.67 4.02 -11.45
C ASN A 392 19.55 3.78 -12.47
N HIS A 393 19.26 4.80 -13.29
CA HIS A 393 18.35 4.67 -14.43
C HIS A 393 18.82 3.66 -15.49
N ALA A 394 20.13 3.39 -15.57
CA ALA A 394 20.68 2.49 -16.57
C ALA A 394 20.33 1.01 -16.32
N LEU A 395 19.87 0.66 -15.11
CA LEU A 395 19.37 -0.68 -14.80
C LEU A 395 18.15 -1.07 -15.64
N ASP A 396 17.48 -0.07 -16.23
CA ASP A 396 16.35 -0.25 -17.14
C ASP A 396 16.77 -0.30 -18.62
N ARG A 397 18.08 -0.30 -18.95
CA ARG A 397 18.55 -0.40 -20.34
C ARG A 397 18.02 -1.67 -21.02
N GLY A 398 17.53 -1.50 -22.23
CA GLY A 398 16.86 -2.55 -23.00
C GLY A 398 15.43 -2.89 -22.50
N TRP A 399 14.93 -2.18 -21.49
CA TRP A 399 13.54 -2.18 -21.07
C TRP A 399 12.88 -0.88 -21.53
N GLY A 400 12.36 -0.88 -22.76
CA GLY A 400 11.47 0.19 -23.24
C GLY A 400 12.12 1.47 -23.73
N GLU A 401 13.38 1.45 -24.19
CA GLU A 401 13.91 2.58 -24.95
C GLU A 401 13.06 2.81 -26.20
N VAL A 402 12.35 3.95 -26.23
CA VAL A 402 11.84 4.51 -27.48
C VAL A 402 13.05 4.67 -28.38
N ARG A 403 13.07 3.94 -29.50
CA ARG A 403 13.95 4.33 -30.61
C ARG A 403 13.55 5.76 -30.95
N SER A 404 14.43 6.69 -30.61
CA SER A 404 14.30 8.13 -30.86
C SER A 404 13.91 8.41 -32.30
#